data_AF-A0A2W2DTW5-F1
#
_entry.id   AF-A0A2W2DTW5-F1
#
_cell.length_a   1.000
_cell.length_b   1.000
_cell.length_c   1.000
_cell.angle_alpha   90.00
_cell.angle_beta   90.00
_cell.angle_gamma   90.00
#
_symmetry.space_group_name_H-M   'P 1'
#
loop_
_entity.id
_entity.type
_entity.pdbx_description
1 polymer ?
#
loop_
_entity_poly.entity_id
_entity_poly.type
_entity_poly.pdbx_seq_one_letter_code
_entity_poly.pdbx_strand_id
1 'polypeptide(L)'
;MERKKILLRLDPVVHDALARWASDELRSTNSQIEFLLRRALSEAGRLPDGVGRMRPRGRPRKTPQDDEHEEGADDGDAGAPG
;
A
#
# COMPACT_ATOMS: atom_id res chain seq x y z
N MET A 1 -6.31 3.72 -15.35
CA MET A 1 -5.15 3.99 -14.48
C MET A 1 -4.68 2.67 -13.94
N GLU A 2 -3.58 2.20 -14.50
CA GLU A 2 -2.86 1.05 -13.97
C GLU A 2 -2.28 1.42 -12.61
N ARG A 3 -2.46 0.57 -11.60
CA ARG A 3 -1.88 0.79 -10.27
C ARG A 3 -0.55 0.08 -10.22
N LYS A 4 0.53 0.84 -10.06
CA LYS A 4 1.84 0.25 -9.83
C LYS A 4 1.93 -0.25 -8.39
N LYS A 5 2.06 -1.56 -8.19
CA LYS A 5 2.42 -2.14 -6.88
C LYS A 5 3.91 -1.89 -6.66
N ILE A 6 4.25 -1.24 -5.55
CA ILE A 6 5.64 -1.02 -5.13
C ILE A 6 5.80 -1.55 -3.71
N LEU A 7 6.93 -2.19 -3.41
CA LEU A 7 7.29 -2.56 -2.05
C LEU A 7 7.90 -1.34 -1.37
N LEU A 8 7.22 -0.84 -0.33
CA LEU A 8 7.71 0.25 0.49
C LEU A 8 8.47 -0.33 1.68
N ARG A 9 9.72 0.10 1.87
CA ARG A 9 10.44 -0.14 3.12
C ARG A 9 10.07 0.97 4.09
N LEU A 10 9.35 0.61 5.14
CA LEU A 10 8.96 1.52 6.21
C LEU A 10 9.46 0.96 7.53
N ASP A 11 9.82 1.85 8.44
CA ASP A 11 10.00 1.47 9.84
C ASP A 11 8.67 0.88 10.36
N PRO A 12 8.68 -0.28 11.06
CA PRO A 12 7.46 -0.91 11.55
C PRO A 12 6.61 -0.01 12.45
N VAL A 13 7.23 0.82 13.28
CA VAL A 13 6.53 1.75 14.19
C VAL A 13 5.81 2.83 13.38
N VAL A 14 6.43 3.30 12.30
CA VAL A 14 5.81 4.28 11.38
C VAL A 14 4.63 3.64 10.64
N HIS A 15 4.79 2.40 10.18
CA HIS A 15 3.71 1.66 9.54
C HIS A 15 2.49 1.53 10.48
N ASP A 16 2.73 1.16 11.74
CA ASP A 16 1.67 1.00 12.73
C ASP A 16 0.96 2.32 13.06
N ALA A 17 1.71 3.42 13.17
CA ALA A 17 1.13 4.75 13.35
C ALA A 17 0.23 5.15 12.17
N LEU A 18 0.66 4.87 10.93
CA LEU A 18 -0.13 5.12 9.73
C LEU A 18 -1.39 4.24 9.68
N ALA A 19 -1.30 2.98 10.08
CA ALA A 19 -2.43 2.05 10.11
C ALA A 19 -3.49 2.47 11.15
N ARG A 20 -3.06 2.92 12.34
CA ARG A 20 -3.96 3.47 13.37
C ARG A 20 -4.66 4.73 12.88
N TRP A 21 -3.91 5.70 12.34
CA TRP A 21 -4.49 6.92 11.80
C TRP A 21 -5.47 6.64 10.66
N ALA A 22 -5.14 5.71 9.76
CA ALA A 22 -6.06 5.30 8.70
C ALA A 22 -7.36 4.74 9.29
N SER A 23 -7.26 3.92 10.34
CA SER A 23 -8.41 3.32 11.03
C SER A 23 -9.31 4.37 11.68
N ASP A 24 -8.71 5.34 12.38
CA ASP A 24 -9.43 6.46 13.01
C ASP A 24 -10.22 7.27 11.98
N GLU A 25 -9.68 7.44 10.77
CA GLU A 25 -10.38 8.13 9.69
C GLU A 25 -11.35 7.25 8.92
N LEU A 26 -11.39 5.92 9.15
CA LEU A 26 -12.12 4.87 8.39
C LEU A 26 -11.56 4.60 6.97
N ARG A 27 -10.26 4.80 6.74
CA ARG A 27 -9.56 4.56 5.47
C ARG A 27 -8.74 3.28 5.52
N SER A 28 -8.44 2.72 4.34
CA SER A 28 -7.36 1.73 4.25
C SER A 28 -6.01 2.41 4.43
N THR A 29 -5.02 1.69 4.97
CA THR A 29 -3.64 2.18 5.11
C THR A 29 -3.07 2.67 3.79
N ASN A 30 -3.30 1.95 2.68
CA ASN A 30 -2.86 2.37 1.34
C ASN A 30 -3.51 3.67 0.88
N SER A 31 -4.80 3.87 1.19
CA SER A 31 -5.49 5.13 0.89
C SER A 31 -4.95 6.27 1.73
N GLN A 32 -4.57 6.02 2.99
CA GLN A 32 -3.96 7.03 3.85
C GLN A 32 -2.57 7.43 3.34
N ILE A 33 -1.73 6.45 3.00
CA ILE A 33 -0.39 6.69 2.42
C ILE A 33 -0.50 7.51 1.14
N GLU A 34 -1.38 7.13 0.21
CA GLU A 34 -1.60 7.87 -1.04
C GLU A 34 -2.04 9.32 -0.79
N PHE A 35 -2.93 9.53 0.17
CA PHE A 35 -3.38 10.88 0.55
C PHE A 35 -2.21 11.73 1.05
N LEU A 36 -1.37 11.17 1.94
CA LEU A 36 -0.21 11.86 2.48
C LEU A 36 0.83 12.19 1.41
N LEU A 37 1.13 11.25 0.51
CA LEU A 37 2.06 11.48 -0.59
C LEU A 37 1.59 12.59 -1.52
N ARG A 38 0.30 12.60 -1.90
CA ARG A 38 -0.28 13.66 -2.73
C ARG A 38 -0.23 15.01 -2.05
N ARG A 39 -0.57 15.04 -0.76
CA ARG A 39 -0.52 16.26 0.05
C ARG A 39 0.92 16.79 0.11
N ALA A 40 1.90 15.96 0.44
CA ALA A 40 3.30 16.35 0.51
C ALA A 40 3.84 16.84 -0.85
N LEU A 41 3.47 16.18 -1.96
CA LEU A 41 3.82 16.64 -3.31
C LEU A 41 3.19 17.99 -3.63
N SER A 42 1.93 18.19 -3.26
CA SER A 42 1.22 19.46 -3.46
C SER A 42 1.85 20.59 -2.66
N GLU A 43 2.13 20.37 -1.38
CA GLU A 43 2.78 21.33 -0.48
C GLU A 43 4.21 21.66 -0.96
N ALA A 44 4.90 20.70 -1.56
CA ALA A 44 6.22 20.91 -2.16
C ALA A 44 6.17 21.56 -3.56
N GLY A 45 4.99 21.82 -4.14
CA GLY A 45 4.85 22.32 -5.50
C GLY A 45 5.30 21.34 -6.59
N ARG A 46 5.26 20.04 -6.30
CA ARG A 46 5.75 18.94 -7.17
C ARG A 46 4.63 18.01 -7.64
N LEU A 47 3.38 18.31 -7.34
CA LEU A 47 2.25 17.49 -7.79
C LEU A 47 2.06 17.65 -9.31
N PRO A 48 2.12 16.58 -10.11
CA PRO A 48 1.89 16.68 -11.56
C PRO A 48 0.45 17.05 -11.92
N ASP A 49 0.26 17.83 -12.99
CA ASP A 49 -1.06 18.31 -13.46
C ASP A 49 -2.05 17.19 -13.87
N GLY A 50 -1.52 16.00 -14.19
CA GLY A 50 -2.30 14.83 -14.64
C GLY A 50 -2.81 13.92 -13.51
N VAL A 51 -2.59 14.28 -12.24
CA VAL A 51 -2.98 13.44 -11.10
C VAL A 51 -4.50 13.43 -10.94
N GLY A 52 -5.16 12.36 -11.42
CA GLY A 52 -6.61 12.23 -11.35
C GLY A 52 -7.16 12.16 -9.92
N ARG A 53 -8.47 12.44 -9.78
CA ARG A 53 -9.17 12.48 -8.49
C ARG A 53 -9.00 11.17 -7.71
N MET A 54 -8.76 11.28 -6.40
CA MET A 54 -8.73 10.12 -5.51
C MET A 54 -10.07 9.38 -5.59
N ARG A 55 -10.04 8.07 -5.81
CA ARG A 55 -11.28 7.28 -5.89
C ARG A 55 -12.00 7.33 -4.53
N PRO A 56 -13.34 7.49 -4.52
CA PRO A 56 -14.11 7.50 -3.29
C PRO A 56 -14.00 6.16 -2.55
N ARG A 57 -14.30 6.22 -1.24
CA ARG A 57 -14.21 5.09 -0.31
C ARG A 57 -15.07 3.92 -0.78
N GLY A 58 -14.53 2.71 -0.70
CA GLY A 58 -15.20 1.48 -1.09
C GLY A 58 -14.22 0.45 -1.63
N ARG A 59 -14.50 -0.84 -1.43
CA ARG A 59 -13.67 -1.93 -1.94
C ARG A 59 -13.77 -1.95 -3.48
N PRO A 60 -12.68 -1.76 -4.23
CA PRO A 60 -12.67 -2.11 -5.65
C PRO A 60 -12.99 -3.61 -5.77
N ARG A 61 -13.82 -4.01 -6.74
CA ARG A 61 -14.06 -5.43 -7.01
C ARG A 61 -12.71 -6.11 -7.32
N LYS A 62 -12.43 -7.25 -6.70
CA LYS A 62 -11.21 -8.05 -6.92
C LYS A 62 -11.23 -8.55 -8.36
N THR A 63 -10.18 -8.25 -9.12
CA THR A 63 -9.92 -8.87 -10.43
C THR A 63 -9.02 -10.09 -10.23
N PRO A 64 -9.17 -11.18 -11.01
CA PRO A 64 -8.48 -12.46 -10.78
C PRO A 64 -6.95 -12.40 -10.75
N GLN A 65 -6.36 -11.33 -11.29
CA GLN A 65 -4.91 -11.17 -11.46
C GLN A 65 -4.16 -10.84 -10.16
N ASP A 66 -4.86 -10.60 -9.05
CA ASP A 66 -4.23 -10.33 -7.75
C ASP A 66 -3.84 -11.60 -6.98
N ASP A 67 -4.29 -12.78 -7.40
CA ASP A 67 -4.07 -14.07 -6.70
C ASP A 67 -2.75 -14.78 -7.11
N GLU A 68 -2.16 -14.48 -8.27
CA GLU A 68 -0.99 -15.21 -8.81
C GLU A 68 0.37 -14.82 -8.18
N HIS A 69 0.40 -13.93 -7.20
CA HIS A 69 1.64 -13.36 -6.64
C HIS A 69 1.92 -13.71 -5.16
N GLU A 70 1.12 -14.58 -4.53
CA GLU A 70 1.35 -15.02 -3.13
C GLU A 70 1.90 -16.45 -2.98
N GLU A 71 1.98 -17.26 -4.04
CA GLU A 71 2.58 -18.60 -3.98
C GLU A 71 4.03 -18.59 -4.51
N GLY A 72 5.00 -18.35 -3.64
CA GLY A 72 6.40 -18.44 -4.04
C GLY A 72 7.43 -17.96 -3.01
N ALA A 73 7.30 -18.37 -1.75
CA ALA A 73 8.41 -18.33 -0.80
C ALA A 73 8.11 -19.19 0.44
N ASP A 74 8.34 -20.50 0.35
CA ASP A 74 8.81 -21.29 1.49
C ASP A 74 9.59 -22.51 0.96
N ASP A 75 10.87 -22.28 0.65
CA ASP A 75 11.85 -23.33 0.43
C ASP A 75 13.01 -23.08 1.41
N GLY A 76 13.15 -23.96 2.39
CA GLY A 76 14.42 -24.27 3.04
C GLY A 76 14.55 -23.91 4.52
N ASP A 77 14.25 -24.88 5.40
CA ASP A 77 15.18 -25.17 6.49
C ASP A 77 15.36 -26.68 6.67
N ALA A 78 16.63 -27.09 6.65
CA ALA A 78 17.09 -28.46 6.72
C ALA A 78 17.34 -28.85 8.18
N GLY A 79 16.80 -29.99 8.61
CA GLY A 79 17.08 -30.53 9.94
C GLY A 79 16.98 -32.04 9.98
N ALA A 80 18.10 -32.73 9.70
CA ALA A 80 18.33 -34.09 10.20
C ALA A 80 18.38 -34.07 11.74
N PRO A 81 17.95 -35.14 12.45
CA PRO A 81 18.88 -36.25 12.76
C PRO A 81 18.17 -37.63 12.69
N GLY A 82 18.85 -38.72 12.40
CA GLY A 82 19.67 -39.48 13.35
C GLY A 82 19.04 -40.84 13.57
#